data_AF-X1IJS8-F1
#
_entry.id   AF-X1IJS8-F1
#
_cell.length_a   1.000
_cell.length_b   1.000
_cell.length_c   1.000
_cell.angle_alpha   90.00
_cell.angle_beta   90.00
_cell.angle_gamma   90.00
#
_symmetry.space_group_name_H-M   'P 1'
#
loop_
_entity.id
_entity.type
_entity.pdbx_description
1 polymer ?
#
loop_
_entity_poly.entity_id
_entity_poly.type
_entity_poly.pdbx_seq_one_letter_code
_entity_poly.pdbx_strand_id
1 'polypeptide(L)'
;EYDINSAYPSVIVDLPSLKYGKWIKVKEINSKETIGYYKAVFKIPIQYISPLSLRLKGKLIVNPSGIFATWITWYEADLLRDYIKKLSYGYEYVAWKKEYKPFDKPMRQLYELKRKYKHTNETFYWLVKLVMNSLYGCFVERHRKVDGTITSGILFNSIYGSIITAKTRWKLLKDIGIDNYDKCVAFHTDSVISTEPLKLPISDKLGDWDKEAENYGVILKSGIYQIGKVVKRRGFGLKSVNWIEQLYKFADEMEITIEKERAMKIAECLMRFHNIDRVNIFYEQTK
;
A
#
# COMPACT_ATOMS: atom_id res chain seq x y z
N GLU A 1 -1.95 -12.71 11.11
CA GLU A 1 -1.53 -11.61 10.21
C GLU A 1 -0.35 -12.10 9.40
N TYR A 2 -0.45 -11.92 8.09
CA TYR A 2 0.61 -12.21 7.13
C TYR A 2 0.96 -10.92 6.39
N ASP A 3 2.24 -10.65 6.16
CA ASP A 3 2.75 -9.47 5.47
C ASP A 3 3.71 -9.85 4.34
N ILE A 4 3.67 -9.15 3.22
CA ILE A 4 4.60 -9.39 2.11
C ILE A 4 5.93 -8.70 2.40
N ASN A 5 7.01 -9.48 2.37
CA ASN A 5 8.37 -9.00 2.60
C ASN A 5 8.79 -7.91 1.59
N SER A 6 8.74 -6.65 2.04
CA SER A 6 9.09 -5.48 1.22
C SER A 6 8.29 -5.43 -0.09
N ALA A 7 6.96 -5.38 -0.01
CA ALA A 7 6.04 -5.52 -1.14
C ALA A 7 6.32 -4.60 -2.33
N TYR A 8 6.47 -3.28 -2.12
CA TYR A 8 6.79 -2.38 -3.23
C TYR A 8 8.19 -2.64 -3.81
N PRO A 9 9.26 -2.77 -3.00
CA PRO A 9 10.56 -3.19 -3.49
C PRO A 9 10.57 -4.47 -4.32
N SER A 10 9.78 -5.49 -3.95
CA SER A 10 9.74 -6.75 -4.70
C SER A 10 9.19 -6.55 -6.11
N VAL A 11 8.22 -5.65 -6.29
CA VAL A 11 7.74 -5.27 -7.62
C VAL A 11 8.76 -4.40 -8.36
N ILE A 12 9.40 -3.45 -7.68
CA ILE A 12 10.35 -2.51 -8.30
C ILE A 12 11.51 -3.25 -8.96
N VAL A 13 12.00 -4.33 -8.34
CA VAL A 13 13.06 -5.20 -8.89
C VAL A 13 12.73 -5.69 -10.30
N ASP A 14 11.46 -5.95 -10.59
CA ASP A 14 11.00 -6.51 -11.85
C ASP A 14 10.54 -5.47 -12.88
N LEU A 15 10.58 -4.17 -12.55
CA LEU A 15 10.15 -3.13 -13.48
C LEU A 15 11.07 -3.09 -14.71
N PRO A 16 10.52 -3.24 -15.93
CA PRO A 16 11.30 -3.11 -17.15
C PRO A 16 11.56 -1.64 -17.46
N SER A 17 12.65 -1.36 -18.15
CA SER A 17 12.92 -0.03 -18.69
C SER A 17 11.90 0.35 -19.75
N LEU A 18 11.22 1.47 -19.55
CA LEU A 18 10.27 2.02 -20.53
C LEU A 18 10.95 2.79 -21.68
N LYS A 19 12.28 2.91 -21.68
CA LYS A 19 13.04 3.69 -22.68
C LYS A 19 13.06 3.04 -24.08
N TYR A 20 13.02 1.71 -24.15
CA TYR A 20 13.29 0.97 -25.38
C TYR A 20 12.06 0.19 -25.85
N GLY A 21 11.01 0.90 -26.23
CA GLY A 21 9.76 0.27 -26.67
C GLY A 21 8.73 1.28 -27.15
N LYS A 22 7.54 0.78 -27.46
CA LYS A 22 6.41 1.59 -27.95
C LYS A 22 5.11 1.19 -27.30
N TRP A 23 4.17 2.13 -27.24
CA TRP A 23 2.80 1.86 -26.85
C TRP A 23 1.98 1.52 -28.09
N ILE A 24 1.22 0.43 -28.03
CA ILE A 24 0.27 0.03 -29.07
C ILE A 24 -1.14 0.10 -28.52
N LYS A 25 -2.09 0.54 -29.34
CA LYS A 25 -3.51 0.49 -28.99
C LYS A 25 -4.03 -0.91 -29.25
N VAL A 26 -4.76 -1.46 -28.29
CA VAL A 26 -5.33 -2.81 -28.36
C VAL A 26 -6.84 -2.78 -28.13
N LYS A 27 -7.54 -3.81 -28.61
CA LYS A 27 -8.98 -4.01 -28.38
C LYS A 27 -9.28 -5.17 -27.43
N GLU A 28 -8.25 -5.93 -27.07
CA GLU A 28 -8.33 -7.11 -26.22
C GLU A 28 -7.26 -7.00 -25.12
N ILE A 29 -7.47 -7.69 -24.01
CA ILE A 29 -6.49 -7.77 -22.93
C ILE A 29 -5.52 -8.90 -23.25
N ASN A 30 -4.22 -8.60 -23.23
CA ASN A 30 -3.20 -9.62 -23.42
C ASN A 30 -3.40 -10.82 -22.48
N SER A 31 -3.22 -12.03 -23.01
CA SER A 31 -3.25 -13.26 -22.20
C SER A 31 -2.01 -13.41 -21.32
N LYS A 32 -0.90 -12.75 -21.68
CA LYS A 32 0.35 -12.76 -20.92
C LYS A 32 0.52 -11.47 -20.13
N GLU A 33 1.26 -11.57 -19.02
CA GLU A 33 1.64 -10.41 -18.20
C GLU A 33 2.31 -9.33 -19.05
N THR A 34 1.82 -8.11 -18.91
CA THR A 34 2.32 -6.95 -19.66
C THR A 34 2.13 -5.66 -18.88
N ILE A 35 2.78 -4.61 -19.35
CA ILE A 35 2.48 -3.23 -18.96
C ILE A 35 1.34 -2.73 -19.86
N GLY A 36 0.11 -3.03 -19.43
CA GLY A 36 -1.11 -2.69 -20.15
C GLY A 36 -2.08 -1.86 -19.31
N TYR A 37 -2.80 -0.96 -19.96
CA TYR A 37 -3.89 -0.16 -19.39
C TYR A 37 -5.13 -0.28 -20.25
N TYR A 38 -6.28 -0.56 -19.64
CA TYR A 38 -7.50 -0.88 -20.35
C TYR A 38 -8.67 -0.09 -19.78
N LYS A 39 -9.55 0.39 -20.66
CA LYS A 39 -10.81 1.01 -20.28
C LYS A 39 -11.92 -0.04 -20.36
N ALA A 40 -12.46 -0.44 -19.22
CA ALA A 40 -13.42 -1.53 -19.13
C ALA A 40 -14.66 -1.15 -18.29
N VAL A 41 -15.77 -1.83 -18.58
CA VAL A 41 -17.00 -1.82 -17.80
C VAL A 41 -17.07 -3.15 -17.05
N PHE A 42 -17.32 -3.07 -15.75
CA PHE A 42 -17.38 -4.22 -14.86
C PHE A 42 -18.78 -4.46 -14.33
N LYS A 43 -19.03 -5.69 -13.89
CA LYS A 43 -20.12 -6.05 -12.97
C LYS A 43 -19.52 -6.95 -11.89
N ILE A 44 -19.03 -6.33 -10.82
CA ILE A 44 -18.39 -7.02 -9.69
C ILE A 44 -19.47 -7.36 -8.66
N PRO A 45 -19.59 -8.61 -8.19
CA PRO A 45 -20.57 -8.96 -7.16
C PRO A 45 -20.21 -8.34 -5.81
N ILE A 46 -21.21 -8.10 -4.96
CA ILE A 46 -21.04 -7.39 -3.67
C ILE A 46 -20.10 -8.16 -2.74
N GLN A 47 -20.12 -9.48 -2.80
CA GLN A 47 -19.32 -10.37 -1.95
C GLN A 47 -17.83 -10.43 -2.38
N TYR A 48 -17.49 -9.90 -3.56
CA TYR A 48 -16.12 -9.95 -4.05
C TYR A 48 -15.31 -8.77 -3.54
N ILE A 49 -14.11 -9.05 -3.03
CA ILE A 49 -13.16 -8.04 -2.56
C ILE A 49 -12.54 -7.38 -3.79
N SER A 50 -13.07 -6.21 -4.16
CA SER A 50 -12.66 -5.49 -5.36
C SER A 50 -11.19 -5.00 -5.27
N PRO A 51 -10.32 -5.31 -6.25
CA PRO A 51 -8.95 -4.79 -6.31
C PRO A 51 -8.87 -3.33 -6.76
N LEU A 52 -10.00 -2.74 -7.16
CA LEU A 52 -10.07 -1.43 -7.78
C LEU A 52 -10.26 -0.34 -6.73
N SER A 53 -9.21 0.42 -6.46
CA SER A 53 -9.31 1.58 -5.57
C SER A 53 -9.72 2.82 -6.36
N LEU A 54 -10.96 3.27 -6.16
CA LEU A 54 -11.50 4.49 -6.77
C LEU A 54 -11.58 5.61 -5.74
N ARG A 55 -11.16 6.81 -6.13
CA ARG A 55 -11.35 8.02 -5.33
C ARG A 55 -12.66 8.69 -5.75
N LEU A 56 -13.67 8.64 -4.88
CA LEU A 56 -14.91 9.37 -5.11
C LEU A 56 -14.70 10.89 -4.95
N LYS A 57 -15.54 11.68 -5.63
CA LYS A 57 -15.56 13.15 -5.46
C LYS A 57 -15.81 13.46 -3.98
N GLY A 58 -14.79 13.90 -3.24
CA GLY A 58 -14.89 14.14 -1.79
C GLY A 58 -13.86 13.45 -0.89
N LYS A 59 -12.84 12.79 -1.45
CA LYS A 59 -11.59 12.29 -0.80
C LYS A 59 -11.57 10.83 -0.33
N LEU A 60 -12.71 10.17 -0.12
CA LEU A 60 -12.68 8.76 0.31
C LEU A 60 -12.24 7.86 -0.85
N ILE A 61 -11.25 7.01 -0.59
CA ILE A 61 -10.89 5.90 -1.46
C ILE A 61 -11.81 4.74 -1.08
N VAL A 62 -12.52 4.21 -2.07
CA VAL A 62 -13.40 3.06 -1.92
C VAL A 62 -12.94 1.95 -2.85
N ASN A 63 -13.25 0.70 -2.50
CA ASN A 63 -13.07 -0.46 -3.36
C ASN A 63 -14.47 -0.96 -3.76
N PRO A 64 -15.05 -0.44 -4.86
CA PRO A 64 -16.47 -0.61 -5.11
C PRO A 64 -16.76 -1.97 -5.76
N SER A 65 -17.96 -2.46 -5.46
CA SER A 65 -18.64 -3.53 -6.18
C SER A 65 -19.83 -2.96 -6.94
N GLY A 66 -20.40 -3.72 -7.87
CA GLY A 66 -21.50 -3.30 -8.74
C GLY A 66 -21.06 -3.01 -10.18
N ILE A 67 -21.78 -2.13 -10.86
CA ILE A 67 -21.59 -1.81 -12.28
C ILE A 67 -20.98 -0.42 -12.43
N PHE A 68 -19.78 -0.35 -13.01
CA PHE A 68 -19.11 0.92 -13.29
C PHE A 68 -18.05 0.73 -14.37
N ALA A 69 -17.57 1.86 -14.92
CA ALA A 69 -16.49 1.90 -15.89
C ALA A 69 -15.27 2.61 -15.32
N THR A 70 -14.08 2.06 -15.54
CA THR A 70 -12.83 2.70 -15.14
C THR A 70 -11.67 2.25 -16.03
N TRP A 71 -10.53 2.95 -15.87
CA TRP A 71 -9.24 2.46 -16.32
C TRP A 71 -8.67 1.47 -15.31
N ILE A 72 -8.08 0.40 -15.83
CA ILE A 72 -7.41 -0.65 -15.07
C ILE A 72 -6.06 -0.97 -15.70
N THR A 73 -5.15 -1.51 -14.92
CA THR A 73 -3.92 -2.14 -15.40
C THR A 73 -4.18 -3.58 -15.84
N TRP A 74 -3.20 -4.21 -16.49
CA TRP A 74 -3.26 -5.65 -16.79
C TRP A 74 -3.45 -6.51 -15.53
N TYR A 75 -2.81 -6.16 -14.42
CA TYR A 75 -2.90 -6.90 -13.16
C TYR A 75 -4.33 -6.91 -12.60
N GLU A 76 -5.01 -5.77 -12.63
CA GLU A 76 -6.41 -5.70 -12.23
C GLU A 76 -7.34 -6.42 -13.23
N ALA A 77 -6.98 -6.38 -14.53
CA ALA A 77 -7.67 -7.15 -15.57
C ALA A 77 -7.58 -8.66 -15.35
N ASP A 78 -6.42 -9.15 -14.90
CA ASP A 78 -6.18 -10.57 -14.61
C ASP A 78 -7.08 -11.07 -13.47
N LEU A 79 -7.20 -10.29 -12.38
CA LEU A 79 -8.09 -10.64 -11.26
C LEU A 79 -9.58 -10.56 -11.62
N LEU A 80 -9.95 -9.61 -12.48
CA LEU A 80 -11.35 -9.29 -12.75
C LEU A 80 -11.85 -9.80 -14.10
N ARG A 81 -11.12 -10.71 -14.75
CA ARG A 81 -11.39 -11.14 -16.13
C ARG A 81 -12.85 -11.58 -16.32
N ASP A 82 -13.38 -12.37 -15.39
CA ASP A 82 -14.75 -12.89 -15.43
C ASP A 82 -15.83 -11.84 -15.13
N TYR A 83 -15.43 -10.70 -14.55
CA TYR A 83 -16.33 -9.60 -14.19
C TYR A 83 -16.33 -8.46 -15.22
N ILE A 84 -15.48 -8.51 -16.24
CA ILE A 84 -15.48 -7.55 -17.33
C ILE A 84 -16.68 -7.82 -18.25
N LYS A 85 -17.58 -6.84 -18.38
CA LYS A 85 -18.75 -6.91 -19.27
C LYS A 85 -18.48 -6.32 -20.64
N LYS A 86 -17.61 -5.30 -20.70
CA LYS A 86 -17.24 -4.66 -21.96
C LYS A 86 -15.84 -4.08 -21.85
N LEU A 87 -15.00 -4.41 -22.81
CA LEU A 87 -13.71 -3.75 -23.02
C LEU A 87 -13.87 -2.71 -24.13
N SER A 88 -13.48 -1.47 -23.87
CA SER A 88 -13.56 -0.39 -24.88
C SER A 88 -12.32 -0.37 -25.78
N TYR A 89 -11.14 -0.23 -25.16
CA TYR A 89 -9.81 -0.31 -25.77
C TYR A 89 -8.77 -0.29 -24.64
N GLY A 90 -7.53 -0.57 -25.00
CA GLY A 90 -6.39 -0.41 -24.10
C GLY A 90 -5.14 0.06 -24.81
N TYR A 91 -4.09 0.24 -24.03
CA TYR A 91 -2.73 0.51 -24.49
C TYR A 91 -1.77 -0.44 -23.79
N GLU A 92 -0.91 -1.08 -24.57
CA GLU A 92 0.11 -1.98 -24.07
C GLU A 92 1.50 -1.50 -24.48
N TYR A 93 2.46 -1.60 -23.57
CA TYR A 93 3.85 -1.33 -23.85
C TYR A 93 4.53 -2.59 -24.42
N VAL A 94 5.17 -2.43 -25.57
CA VAL A 94 5.94 -3.49 -26.25
C VAL A 94 7.39 -3.05 -26.31
N ALA A 95 8.26 -3.76 -25.59
CA ALA A 95 9.69 -3.52 -25.60
C ALA A 95 10.33 -3.98 -26.92
N TRP A 96 11.31 -3.23 -27.42
CA TRP A 96 12.10 -3.58 -28.62
C TRP A 96 13.32 -4.45 -28.31
N LYS A 97 13.84 -4.35 -27.08
CA LYS A 97 14.99 -5.13 -26.61
C LYS A 97 14.59 -6.01 -25.45
N LYS A 98 15.32 -7.11 -25.27
CA LYS A 98 15.19 -8.02 -24.13
C LYS A 98 15.26 -7.23 -22.82
N GLU A 99 14.41 -7.62 -21.87
CA GLU A 99 14.06 -6.90 -20.64
C GLU A 99 15.28 -6.38 -19.86
N TYR A 100 15.57 -5.08 -19.99
CA TYR A 100 16.49 -4.40 -19.09
C TYR A 100 15.70 -3.92 -17.86
N LYS A 101 16.06 -4.42 -16.67
CA LYS A 101 15.45 -4.06 -15.38
C LYS A 101 16.37 -3.12 -14.61
N PRO A 102 16.19 -1.78 -14.70
CA PRO A 102 17.16 -0.82 -14.16
C PRO A 102 17.32 -0.88 -12.64
N PHE A 103 16.32 -1.38 -11.91
CA PHE A 103 16.31 -1.37 -10.44
C PHE A 103 16.65 -2.72 -9.81
N ASP A 104 16.79 -3.79 -10.60
CA ASP A 104 16.99 -5.16 -10.10
C ASP A 104 18.19 -5.25 -9.14
N LYS A 105 19.39 -4.95 -9.63
CA LYS A 105 20.63 -5.03 -8.85
C LYS A 105 20.63 -4.08 -7.63
N PRO A 106 20.34 -2.76 -7.76
CA PRO A 106 20.33 -1.87 -6.60
C PRO A 106 19.33 -2.28 -5.52
N MET A 107 18.12 -2.70 -5.89
CA MET A 107 17.09 -3.06 -4.92
C MET A 107 17.39 -4.37 -4.20
N ARG A 108 17.97 -5.36 -4.87
CA ARG A 108 18.45 -6.59 -4.21
C ARG A 108 19.58 -6.31 -3.24
N GLN A 109 20.52 -5.43 -3.61
CA GLN A 109 21.60 -5.01 -2.70
C GLN A 109 21.05 -4.31 -1.45
N LEU A 110 20.09 -3.41 -1.60
CA LEU A 110 19.41 -2.78 -0.47
C LEU A 110 18.66 -3.81 0.39
N TYR A 111 18.01 -4.80 -0.23
CA TYR A 111 17.32 -5.84 0.53
C TYR A 111 18.29 -6.70 1.36
N GLU A 112 19.43 -7.10 0.81
CA GLU A 112 20.45 -7.83 1.59
C GLU A 112 21.03 -6.98 2.72
N LEU A 113 21.25 -5.68 2.50
CA LEU A 113 21.65 -4.77 3.59
C LEU A 113 20.58 -4.68 4.68
N LYS A 114 19.30 -4.55 4.30
CA LYS A 114 18.16 -4.55 5.25
C LYS A 114 18.19 -5.83 6.09
N ARG A 115 18.42 -7.00 5.47
CA ARG A 115 18.50 -8.29 6.17
C ARG A 115 19.71 -8.36 7.11
N LYS A 116 20.90 -7.94 6.64
CA LYS A 116 22.13 -7.89 7.45
C LYS A 116 21.97 -7.06 8.72
N TYR A 117 21.28 -5.93 8.64
CA TYR A 117 21.08 -5.03 9.78
C TYR A 117 19.87 -5.39 10.65
N LYS A 118 19.05 -6.38 10.24
CA LYS A 118 17.93 -6.89 11.04
C LYS A 118 18.51 -7.42 12.36
N HIS A 119 18.02 -6.89 13.49
CA HIS A 119 18.45 -7.22 14.86
C HIS A 119 19.89 -6.83 15.28
N THR A 120 20.74 -6.37 14.35
CA THR A 120 22.12 -5.95 14.67
C THR A 120 22.28 -4.44 14.73
N ASN A 121 21.53 -3.70 13.91
CA ASN A 121 21.54 -2.24 13.92
C ASN A 121 20.17 -1.68 13.50
N GLU A 122 19.38 -1.30 14.49
CA GLU A 122 18.02 -0.80 14.27
C GLU A 122 17.99 0.45 13.38
N THR A 123 18.89 1.40 13.61
CA THR A 123 18.97 2.65 12.82
C THR A 123 19.21 2.37 11.34
N PHE A 124 20.21 1.53 11.02
CA PHE A 124 20.51 1.18 9.63
C PHE A 124 19.41 0.32 9.00
N TYR A 125 18.79 -0.59 9.76
CA TYR A 125 17.62 -1.33 9.30
C TYR A 125 16.49 -0.39 8.85
N TRP A 126 16.14 0.60 9.68
CA TRP A 126 15.09 1.57 9.36
C TRP A 126 15.49 2.50 8.22
N LEU A 127 16.74 2.95 8.16
CA LEU A 127 17.24 3.79 7.07
C LEU A 127 17.13 3.07 5.72
N VAL A 128 17.61 1.83 5.63
CA VAL A 128 17.54 1.05 4.39
C VAL A 128 16.09 0.77 4.00
N LYS A 129 15.24 0.39 4.98
CA LYS A 129 13.79 0.19 4.75
C LYS A 129 13.12 1.46 4.22
N LEU A 130 13.48 2.62 4.76
CA LEU A 130 12.95 3.92 4.32
C LEU A 130 13.36 4.22 2.88
N VAL A 131 14.64 4.05 2.52
CA VAL A 131 15.13 4.30 1.15
C VAL A 131 14.40 3.41 0.15
N MET A 132 14.30 2.10 0.45
CA MET A 132 13.61 1.15 -0.42
C MET A 132 12.14 1.51 -0.66
N ASN A 133 11.41 1.86 0.40
CA ASN A 133 9.99 2.20 0.30
C ASN A 133 9.74 3.59 -0.30
N SER A 134 10.68 4.53 -0.15
CA SER A 134 10.57 5.90 -0.68
C SER A 134 10.61 5.94 -2.20
N LEU A 135 11.26 4.97 -2.85
CA LEU A 135 11.40 4.95 -4.32
C LEU A 135 10.05 4.92 -5.04
N TYR A 136 9.06 4.17 -4.52
CA TYR A 136 7.68 4.25 -5.01
C TYR A 136 7.14 5.68 -4.93
N GLY A 137 7.33 6.34 -3.78
CA GLY A 137 6.90 7.72 -3.55
C GLY A 137 7.49 8.68 -4.58
N CYS A 138 8.77 8.53 -4.91
CA CYS A 138 9.46 9.33 -5.92
C CYS A 138 8.82 9.19 -7.33
N PHE A 139 8.30 8.01 -7.70
CA PHE A 139 7.64 7.82 -9.00
C PHE A 139 6.31 8.57 -9.13
N VAL A 140 5.67 8.93 -8.01
CA VAL A 140 4.37 9.62 -8.00
C VAL A 140 4.44 11.01 -7.35
N GLU A 141 5.65 11.48 -7.06
CA GLU A 141 5.89 12.73 -6.33
C GLU A 141 5.44 13.95 -7.13
N ARG A 142 4.62 14.78 -6.49
CA ARG A 142 4.14 16.06 -7.01
C ARG A 142 4.24 17.14 -5.93
N HIS A 143 4.78 18.28 -6.30
CA HIS A 143 4.93 19.45 -5.44
C HIS A 143 3.97 20.54 -5.91
N ARG A 144 3.25 21.15 -4.96
CA ARG A 144 2.49 22.37 -5.22
C ARG A 144 3.36 23.56 -4.85
N LYS A 145 3.64 24.44 -5.82
CA LYS A 145 4.37 25.67 -5.61
C LYS A 145 3.46 26.75 -5.00
N VAL A 146 4.07 27.81 -4.47
CA VAL A 146 3.37 28.94 -3.83
C VAL A 146 2.40 29.64 -4.80
N ASP A 147 2.77 29.73 -6.08
CA ASP A 147 1.94 30.27 -7.17
C ASP A 147 0.77 29.34 -7.56
N GLY A 148 0.59 28.21 -6.88
CA GLY A 148 -0.45 27.22 -7.14
C GLY A 148 -0.12 26.22 -8.25
N THR A 149 0.99 26.37 -8.98
CA THR A 149 1.42 25.42 -10.00
C THR A 149 1.82 24.09 -9.39
N ILE A 150 1.66 22.99 -10.15
CA ILE A 150 2.02 21.65 -9.71
C ILE A 150 3.16 21.13 -10.59
N THR A 151 4.31 20.86 -9.98
CA THR A 151 5.46 20.25 -10.64
C THR A 151 5.69 18.83 -10.14
N SER A 152 6.24 17.96 -10.98
CA SER A 152 6.58 16.60 -10.60
C SER A 152 8.04 16.49 -10.12
N GLY A 153 8.33 15.48 -9.30
CA GLY A 153 9.70 15.15 -8.90
C GLY A 153 10.56 14.63 -10.06
N ILE A 154 11.88 14.58 -9.87
CA ILE A 154 12.86 14.20 -10.92
C ILE A 154 12.63 12.77 -11.43
N LEU A 155 12.28 11.86 -10.52
CA LEU A 155 12.03 10.45 -10.84
C LEU A 155 10.58 10.17 -11.21
N PHE A 156 9.74 11.19 -11.40
CA PHE A 156 8.33 11.00 -11.65
C PHE A 156 8.07 10.10 -12.85
N ASN A 157 7.37 8.99 -12.60
CA ASN A 157 6.96 8.03 -13.60
C ASN A 157 5.67 7.36 -13.11
N SER A 158 4.54 7.95 -13.49
CA SER A 158 3.22 7.47 -13.05
C SER A 158 2.92 6.04 -13.50
N ILE A 159 3.48 5.58 -14.63
CA ILE A 159 3.32 4.20 -15.14
C ILE A 159 3.93 3.20 -14.15
N TYR A 160 5.15 3.45 -13.67
CA TYR A 160 5.74 2.62 -12.62
C TYR A 160 4.94 2.71 -11.32
N GLY A 161 4.53 3.91 -10.91
CA GLY A 161 3.71 4.10 -9.72
C GLY A 161 2.42 3.27 -9.74
N SER A 162 1.67 3.28 -10.85
CA SER A 162 0.46 2.47 -11.00
C SER A 162 0.76 0.97 -11.03
N ILE A 163 1.78 0.52 -11.76
CA ILE A 163 2.16 -0.90 -11.81
C ILE A 163 2.58 -1.43 -10.45
N ILE A 164 3.39 -0.67 -9.70
CA ILE A 164 3.86 -1.08 -8.36
C ILE A 164 2.67 -1.38 -7.47
N THR A 165 1.72 -0.46 -7.39
CA THR A 165 0.55 -0.64 -6.53
C THR A 165 -0.40 -1.72 -7.04
N ALA A 166 -0.61 -1.80 -8.36
CA ALA A 166 -1.50 -2.80 -8.96
C ALA A 166 -0.95 -4.22 -8.83
N LYS A 167 0.34 -4.44 -9.11
CA LYS A 167 0.99 -5.75 -8.97
C LYS A 167 1.05 -6.19 -7.50
N THR A 168 1.21 -5.25 -6.56
CA THR A 168 1.15 -5.56 -5.12
C THR A 168 -0.25 -6.05 -4.73
N ARG A 169 -1.31 -5.34 -5.11
CA ARG A 169 -2.70 -5.79 -4.88
C ARG A 169 -3.01 -7.11 -5.59
N TRP A 170 -2.49 -7.28 -6.81
CA TRP A 170 -2.63 -8.51 -7.57
C TRP A 170 -2.01 -9.69 -6.85
N LYS A 171 -0.76 -9.58 -6.40
CA LYS A 171 -0.09 -10.64 -5.64
C LYS A 171 -0.85 -10.95 -4.36
N LEU A 172 -1.21 -9.92 -3.59
CA LEU A 172 -1.99 -10.06 -2.36
C LEU A 172 -3.25 -10.91 -2.59
N LEU A 173 -4.09 -10.51 -3.55
CA LEU A 173 -5.38 -11.17 -3.80
C LEU A 173 -5.24 -12.51 -4.53
N LYS A 174 -4.23 -12.66 -5.39
CA LYS A 174 -3.97 -13.89 -6.13
C LYS A 174 -3.39 -14.99 -5.25
N ASP A 175 -2.46 -14.66 -4.35
CA ASP A 175 -1.88 -15.62 -3.41
C ASP A 175 -2.92 -16.10 -2.37
N ILE A 176 -3.82 -15.21 -1.93
CA ILE A 176 -4.90 -15.56 -1.00
C ILE A 176 -5.95 -16.42 -1.68
N GLY A 177 -6.32 -16.08 -2.92
CA GLY A 177 -7.36 -16.79 -3.67
C GLY A 177 -8.78 -16.47 -3.18
N ILE A 178 -9.73 -16.49 -4.11
CA ILE A 178 -11.13 -16.12 -3.85
C ILE A 178 -11.78 -17.02 -2.77
N ASP A 179 -11.39 -18.29 -2.73
CA ASP A 179 -11.94 -19.31 -1.82
C ASP A 179 -11.57 -19.08 -0.34
N ASN A 180 -10.72 -18.11 -0.04
CA ASN A 180 -10.34 -17.74 1.33
C ASN A 180 -10.82 -16.33 1.74
N TYR A 181 -11.60 -15.64 0.89
CA TYR A 181 -12.03 -14.27 1.19
C TYR A 181 -12.96 -14.18 2.41
N ASP A 182 -13.76 -15.21 2.65
CA ASP A 182 -14.64 -15.35 3.81
C ASP A 182 -13.87 -15.47 5.15
N LYS A 183 -12.64 -15.98 5.09
CA LYS A 183 -11.72 -16.08 6.25
C LYS A 183 -10.96 -14.79 6.51
N CYS A 184 -10.89 -13.91 5.51
CA CYS A 184 -10.14 -12.65 5.60
C CYS A 184 -10.95 -11.58 6.34
N VAL A 185 -10.39 -11.08 7.44
CA VAL A 185 -11.03 -10.04 8.26
C VAL A 185 -10.62 -8.63 7.80
N ALA A 186 -9.36 -8.46 7.40
CA ALA A 186 -8.84 -7.15 7.00
C ALA A 186 -7.65 -7.26 6.04
N PHE A 187 -7.53 -6.24 5.18
CA PHE A 187 -6.40 -6.04 4.27
C PHE A 187 -5.74 -4.69 4.57
N HIS A 188 -4.41 -4.66 4.61
CA HIS A 188 -3.63 -3.45 4.85
C HIS A 188 -2.48 -3.28 3.85
N THR A 189 -2.81 -2.83 2.64
CA THR A 189 -1.88 -2.60 1.50
C THR A 189 -1.19 -3.88 0.99
N ASP A 190 -0.36 -4.47 1.83
CA ASP A 190 0.51 -5.62 1.59
C ASP A 190 0.37 -6.71 2.66
N SER A 191 -0.52 -6.53 3.63
CA SER A 191 -0.82 -7.51 4.67
C SER A 191 -2.29 -7.97 4.65
N VAL A 192 -2.52 -9.18 5.18
CA VAL A 192 -3.84 -9.75 5.41
C VAL A 192 -3.97 -10.30 6.84
N ILE A 193 -5.13 -10.06 7.45
CA ILE A 193 -5.54 -10.66 8.72
C ILE A 193 -6.66 -11.65 8.41
N SER A 194 -6.50 -12.88 8.88
CA SER A 194 -7.43 -13.99 8.65
C SER A 194 -7.78 -14.66 9.99
N THR A 195 -8.98 -15.20 10.10
CA THR A 195 -9.42 -16.03 11.23
C THR A 195 -8.80 -17.41 11.21
N GLU A 196 -8.40 -17.88 10.03
CA GLU A 196 -7.77 -19.18 9.80
C GLU A 196 -6.36 -19.05 9.18
N PRO A 197 -5.48 -20.04 9.37
CA PRO A 197 -4.20 -20.08 8.67
C PRO A 197 -4.37 -20.13 7.14
N LEU A 198 -3.64 -19.26 6.44
CA LEU A 198 -3.63 -19.23 4.97
C LEU A 198 -2.41 -20.00 4.43
N LYS A 199 -2.59 -20.72 3.31
CA LYS A 199 -1.52 -21.45 2.62
C LYS A 199 -0.72 -20.52 1.72
N LEU A 200 0.20 -19.76 2.32
CA LEU A 200 1.04 -18.78 1.64
C LEU A 200 2.51 -19.24 1.57
N PRO A 201 3.29 -18.82 0.56
CA PRO A 201 4.72 -19.12 0.49
C PRO A 201 5.49 -18.27 1.52
N ILE A 202 5.74 -18.85 2.70
CA ILE A 202 6.43 -18.17 3.81
C ILE A 202 7.94 -18.37 3.70
N SER A 203 8.70 -17.29 3.56
CA SER A 203 10.16 -17.31 3.60
C SER A 203 10.77 -15.91 3.77
N ASP A 204 12.07 -15.84 4.09
CA ASP A 204 12.83 -14.58 4.16
C ASP A 204 13.20 -13.98 2.78
N LYS A 205 12.67 -14.50 1.68
CA LYS A 205 12.95 -13.98 0.33
C LYS A 205 12.15 -12.71 0.07
N LEU A 206 12.72 -11.85 -0.77
CA LEU A 206 12.06 -10.63 -1.22
C LEU A 206 10.75 -10.96 -1.94
N GLY A 207 9.64 -10.42 -1.46
CA GLY A 207 8.31 -10.66 -2.00
C GLY A 207 7.63 -11.93 -1.53
N ASP A 208 8.29 -12.81 -0.77
CA ASP A 208 7.57 -13.90 -0.08
C ASP A 208 6.81 -13.35 1.14
N TRP A 209 6.03 -14.21 1.78
CA TRP A 209 5.24 -13.84 2.95
C TRP A 209 6.00 -14.05 4.26
N ASP A 210 5.68 -13.24 5.25
CA ASP A 210 6.10 -13.42 6.65
C ASP A 210 4.84 -13.52 7.55
N LYS A 211 4.92 -14.35 8.60
CA LYS A 211 3.85 -14.48 9.59
C LYS A 211 4.14 -13.51 10.75
N GLU A 212 3.61 -12.29 10.66
CA GLU A 212 3.89 -11.24 11.66
C GLU A 212 3.28 -11.54 13.03
N ALA A 213 2.06 -12.05 13.07
CA ALA A 213 1.32 -12.24 14.32
C ALA A 213 0.25 -13.32 14.25
N GLU A 214 0.02 -13.98 15.37
CA GLU A 214 -1.06 -14.94 15.59
C GLU A 214 -1.49 -14.86 17.05
N ASN A 215 -2.73 -14.45 17.28
CA ASN A 215 -3.43 -14.59 18.54
C ASN A 215 -4.86 -14.04 18.41
N TYR A 216 -5.60 -14.07 19.52
CA TYR A 216 -6.78 -13.24 19.68
C TYR A 216 -6.45 -11.75 19.50
N GLY A 217 -7.44 -10.98 19.08
CA GLY A 217 -7.24 -9.58 18.75
C GLY A 217 -8.53 -8.83 18.46
N VAL A 218 -8.39 -7.53 18.21
CA VAL A 218 -9.48 -6.63 17.87
C VAL A 218 -9.09 -5.73 16.71
N ILE A 219 -10.02 -5.50 15.80
CA ILE A 219 -9.88 -4.55 14.70
C ILE A 219 -10.94 -3.46 14.87
N LEU A 220 -10.51 -2.26 15.23
CA LEU A 220 -11.41 -1.12 15.44
C LEU A 220 -11.64 -0.35 14.15
N LYS A 221 -10.56 -0.13 13.39
CA LYS A 221 -10.61 0.45 12.04
C LYS A 221 -9.31 0.20 11.29
N SER A 222 -9.29 0.58 10.01
CA SER A 222 -8.06 0.54 9.21
C SER A 222 -6.91 1.30 9.89
N GLY A 223 -5.81 0.58 10.16
CA GLY A 223 -4.64 1.11 10.85
C GLY A 223 -4.74 1.21 12.39
N ILE A 224 -5.85 0.76 12.99
CA ILE A 224 -6.03 0.67 14.44
C ILE A 224 -6.58 -0.71 14.81
N TYR A 225 -5.69 -1.55 15.29
CA TYR A 225 -5.98 -2.92 15.68
C TYR A 225 -4.89 -3.46 16.58
N GLN A 226 -5.18 -4.58 17.23
CA GLN A 226 -4.23 -5.38 17.99
C GLN A 226 -4.45 -6.85 17.70
N ILE A 227 -3.39 -7.57 17.31
CA ILE A 227 -3.37 -9.03 17.19
C ILE A 227 -2.21 -9.55 18.03
N GLY A 228 -2.51 -10.21 19.15
CA GLY A 228 -1.48 -10.60 20.12
C GLY A 228 -0.63 -9.40 20.58
N LYS A 229 0.67 -9.45 20.29
CA LYS A 229 1.63 -8.38 20.64
C LYS A 229 1.74 -7.27 19.60
N VAL A 230 1.22 -7.47 18.39
CA VAL A 230 1.28 -6.46 17.34
C VAL A 230 0.14 -5.47 17.53
N VAL A 231 0.50 -4.21 17.78
CA VAL A 231 -0.44 -3.11 17.99
C VAL A 231 -0.21 -2.05 16.92
N LYS A 232 -1.22 -1.75 16.11
CA LYS A 232 -1.22 -0.59 15.21
C LYS A 232 -2.09 0.53 15.81
N ARG A 233 -1.58 1.76 15.70
CA ARG A 233 -2.11 2.96 16.39
C ARG A 233 -2.17 4.17 15.46
N ARG A 234 -2.45 3.95 14.17
CA ARG A 234 -2.37 5.00 13.15
C ARG A 234 -3.22 6.20 13.56
N GLY A 235 -2.57 7.36 13.71
CA GLY A 235 -3.22 8.62 14.07
C GLY A 235 -3.33 8.92 15.57
N PHE A 236 -3.05 7.96 16.47
CA PHE A 236 -3.20 8.16 17.92
C PHE A 236 -1.91 8.58 18.64
N GLY A 237 -0.73 8.30 18.08
CA GLY A 237 0.54 8.81 18.62
C GLY A 237 0.81 8.51 20.10
N LEU A 238 0.11 7.51 20.66
CA LEU A 238 0.33 6.97 22.00
C LEU A 238 1.69 6.28 22.08
N LYS A 239 2.36 6.31 23.23
CA LYS A 239 3.63 5.59 23.47
C LYS A 239 3.42 4.08 23.57
N SER A 240 2.36 3.65 24.24
CA SER A 240 1.90 2.26 24.34
C SER A 240 0.37 2.27 24.49
N VAL A 241 -0.29 1.24 23.99
CA VAL A 241 -1.73 1.02 24.18
C VAL A 241 -2.03 -0.46 24.04
N ASN A 242 -2.91 -0.97 24.89
CA ASN A 242 -3.54 -2.28 24.72
C ASN A 242 -5.01 -2.04 24.40
N TRP A 243 -5.39 -2.14 23.13
CA TRP A 243 -6.75 -1.84 22.68
C TRP A 243 -7.79 -2.72 23.35
N ILE A 244 -7.42 -3.95 23.68
CA ILE A 244 -8.35 -4.91 24.31
C ILE A 244 -8.62 -4.49 25.74
N GLU A 245 -7.59 -4.16 26.51
CA GLU A 245 -7.76 -3.62 27.87
C GLU A 245 -8.56 -2.32 27.88
N GLN A 246 -8.33 -1.43 26.90
CA GLN A 246 -9.11 -0.19 26.79
C GLN A 246 -10.60 -0.48 26.56
N LEU A 247 -10.94 -1.43 25.69
CA LEU A 247 -12.34 -1.80 25.44
C LEU A 247 -13.00 -2.44 26.66
N TYR A 248 -12.27 -3.25 27.44
CA TYR A 248 -12.80 -3.78 28.69
C TYR A 248 -12.99 -2.70 29.76
N LYS A 249 -12.01 -1.79 29.88
CA LYS A 249 -12.05 -0.70 30.87
C LYS A 249 -13.24 0.24 30.62
N PHE A 250 -13.57 0.48 29.36
CA PHE A 250 -14.59 1.43 28.93
C PHE A 250 -15.76 0.74 28.21
N ALA A 251 -16.11 -0.48 28.64
CA ALA A 251 -17.10 -1.31 27.97
C ALA A 251 -18.51 -0.69 27.92
N ASP A 252 -18.85 0.11 28.93
CA ASP A 252 -20.14 0.78 29.06
C ASP A 252 -20.12 2.23 28.52
N GLU A 253 -18.99 2.69 28.00
CA GLU A 253 -18.84 4.05 27.47
C GLU A 253 -19.02 4.07 25.95
N MET A 254 -19.78 5.05 25.46
CA MET A 254 -19.98 5.26 24.02
C MET A 254 -18.80 6.00 23.37
N GLU A 255 -18.00 6.70 24.17
CA GLU A 255 -16.89 7.53 23.72
C GLU A 255 -15.69 7.34 24.66
N ILE A 256 -14.53 7.02 24.10
CA ILE A 256 -13.28 6.92 24.85
C ILE A 256 -12.42 8.12 24.50
N THR A 257 -12.12 8.93 25.50
CA THR A 257 -11.23 10.08 25.35
C THR A 257 -9.77 9.65 25.52
N ILE A 258 -8.93 9.97 24.53
CA ILE A 258 -7.51 9.62 24.57
C ILE A 258 -6.68 10.90 24.65
N GLU A 259 -6.02 11.07 25.79
CA GLU A 259 -5.06 12.15 26.00
C GLU A 259 -3.71 11.83 25.37
N LYS A 260 -3.12 12.83 24.73
CA LYS A 260 -1.83 12.71 24.08
C LYS A 260 -0.97 13.92 24.35
N GLU A 261 0.21 13.68 24.89
CA GLU A 261 1.28 14.66 24.91
C GLU A 261 2.06 14.66 23.58
N ARG A 262 2.24 15.83 22.94
CA ARG A 262 3.11 15.94 21.76
C ARG A 262 3.87 17.25 21.69
N ALA A 263 5.07 17.17 21.13
CA ALA A 263 5.85 18.34 20.74
C ALA A 263 5.15 19.14 19.62
N MET A 264 5.19 20.46 19.71
CA MET A 264 4.83 21.34 18.60
C MET A 264 5.87 21.22 17.47
N LYS A 265 5.37 21.03 16.25
CA LYS A 265 6.20 20.98 15.04
C LYS A 265 6.51 22.39 14.55
N ILE A 266 7.66 22.60 13.91
CA ILE A 266 8.05 23.89 13.31
C ILE A 266 6.93 24.50 12.46
N ALA A 267 6.34 23.71 11.55
CA ALA A 267 5.24 24.19 10.72
C ALA A 267 4.02 24.64 11.53
N GLU A 268 3.71 23.96 12.64
CA GLU A 268 2.61 24.33 13.52
C GLU A 268 2.91 25.61 14.31
N CYS A 269 4.14 25.73 14.83
CA CYS A 269 4.65 26.92 15.52
C CYS A 269 4.55 28.17 14.63
N LEU A 270 5.00 28.04 13.38
CA LEU A 270 4.99 29.14 12.42
C LEU A 270 3.57 29.48 11.94
N MET A 271 2.74 28.48 11.61
CA MET A 271 1.41 28.74 11.02
C MET A 271 0.34 29.11 12.04
N ARG A 272 0.38 28.53 13.25
CA ARG A 272 -0.67 28.77 14.26
C ARG A 272 -0.27 29.85 15.25
N PHE A 273 0.98 29.84 15.69
CA PHE A 273 1.42 30.68 16.80
C PHE A 273 2.33 31.82 16.37
N HIS A 274 2.77 31.84 15.11
CA HIS A 274 3.73 32.82 14.57
C HIS A 274 4.98 32.98 15.47
N ASN A 275 5.38 31.90 16.16
CA ASN A 275 6.44 31.91 17.16
C ASN A 275 7.21 30.59 17.11
N ILE A 276 8.47 30.65 16.69
CA ILE A 276 9.36 29.48 16.54
C ILE A 276 9.89 28.96 17.88
N ASP A 277 9.91 29.77 18.92
CA ASP A 277 10.44 29.39 20.24
C ASP A 277 9.56 28.31 20.90
N ARG A 278 8.35 28.09 20.36
CA ARG A 278 7.46 27.02 20.82
C ARG A 278 7.78 25.64 20.24
N VAL A 279 8.76 25.54 19.33
CA VAL A 279 9.19 24.26 18.78
C VAL A 279 9.68 23.35 19.90
N ASN A 280 9.26 22.09 19.88
CA ASN A 280 9.55 21.11 20.93
C ASN A 280 8.94 21.40 22.30
N ILE A 281 8.09 22.44 22.46
CA ILE A 281 7.23 22.53 23.63
C ILE A 281 6.17 21.43 23.53
N PHE A 282 6.08 20.64 24.59
CA PHE A 282 5.06 19.59 24.71
C PHE A 282 3.76 20.20 25.22
N TYR A 283 2.65 19.73 24.67
CA TYR A 283 1.32 20.09 25.13
C TYR A 283 0.38 18.89 25.04
N GLU A 284 -0.63 18.90 25.88
CA GLU A 284 -1.68 17.89 25.90
C GLU A 284 -2.72 18.17 24.82
N GLN A 285 -3.03 17.14 24.05
CA GLN A 285 -4.04 17.13 23.03
C GLN A 285 -4.99 15.97 23.31
N THR A 286 -6.26 16.29 23.51
CA THR A 286 -7.33 15.34 23.69
C THR A 286 -7.88 14.91 22.32
N LYS A 287 -8.17 13.62 22.16
CA LYS A 287 -8.67 13.03 20.91
C LYS A 287 -9.76 12.01 21.14
#